data_AF-A0A7S3NVQ6-F1
#
_entry.id   AF-A0A7S3NVQ6-F1
#
_cell.length_a   1.000
_cell.length_b   1.000
_cell.length_c   1.000
_cell.angle_alpha   90.00
_cell.angle_beta   90.00
_cell.angle_gamma   90.00
#
_symmetry.space_group_name_H-M   'P 1'
#
loop_
_entity.id
_entity.type
_entity.pdbx_description
1 polymer ?
#
loop_
_entity_poly.entity_id
_entity_poly.type
_entity_poly.pdbx_seq_one_letter_code
_entity_poly.pdbx_strand_id
1 'polypeptide(L)'
;MKTFALFFAMLMTFSCVMAVNQDVVQTIEGVLVGAFADHGVAAVKCINDGESTFEEIEESVKELAKGGVKNIVSGLSHIGKALEQLPDEFKDCEAATEIMQDFEYIASEFKNPKELVVHVGYEILWYGRSIYKDITGAVANFQEGNFKDAGVNVGDIVHILLVQKTLNRPQSANPAVDVEQLVEGLLIGAFGDEAKSAVECLEDGEEIILDIEKAIKEFEQGGLTHITQGLKFIGEALEELPKEFAECEAAEGLFGEFEHIVAEFKNPTQLAVHFAKEILWHGKTITKDVKNAETHFKAGEFEPAGEDIGAIVKILLVDKVGTFIKNKF
;
A
#
# COMPACT_ATOMS: atom_id res chain seq x y z
N MET A 1 -47.88 -39.83 50.41
CA MET A 1 -46.73 -40.04 49.49
C MET A 1 -47.20 -40.12 48.04
N LYS A 2 -47.72 -39.03 47.46
CA LYS A 2 -48.10 -38.95 46.02
C LYS A 2 -48.03 -37.53 45.45
N THR A 3 -47.17 -36.67 46.00
CA THR A 3 -47.13 -35.23 45.63
C THR A 3 -45.73 -34.69 45.41
N PHE A 4 -44.71 -35.55 45.27
CA PHE A 4 -43.31 -35.10 45.12
C PHE A 4 -42.69 -35.38 43.75
N ALA A 5 -43.47 -35.83 42.76
CA ALA A 5 -42.96 -36.29 41.47
C ALA A 5 -43.21 -35.33 40.30
N LEU A 6 -43.56 -34.06 40.56
CA LEU A 6 -44.03 -33.12 39.51
C LEU A 6 -43.27 -31.79 39.42
N PHE A 7 -42.09 -31.67 40.04
CA PHE A 7 -41.31 -30.42 40.04
C PHE A 7 -39.90 -30.53 39.44
N PHE A 8 -39.58 -31.62 38.74
CA PHE A 8 -38.25 -31.83 38.13
C PHE A 8 -38.30 -32.08 36.62
N ALA A 9 -39.31 -31.55 35.93
CA ALA A 9 -39.45 -31.60 34.47
C ALA A 9 -39.57 -30.21 33.83
N MET A 10 -39.09 -29.16 34.52
CA MET A 10 -39.21 -27.76 34.07
C MET A 10 -37.91 -26.98 34.27
N LEU A 11 -36.78 -27.50 33.78
CA LEU A 11 -35.52 -26.76 33.59
C LEU A 11 -34.49 -27.61 32.83
N MET A 12 -34.87 -28.11 31.65
CA MET A 12 -33.92 -28.51 30.61
C MET A 12 -34.45 -28.05 29.24
N THR A 13 -34.86 -26.78 29.15
CA THR A 13 -34.56 -26.02 27.94
C THR A 13 -33.11 -25.58 28.10
N PHE A 14 -32.19 -26.53 27.99
CA PHE A 14 -30.82 -26.20 27.64
C PHE A 14 -30.96 -25.66 26.23
N SER A 15 -31.03 -24.34 26.10
CA SER A 15 -30.87 -23.68 24.82
C SER A 15 -29.62 -24.30 24.22
N CYS A 16 -29.79 -25.05 23.13
CA CYS A 16 -28.69 -25.54 22.34
C CYS A 16 -28.06 -24.29 21.74
N VAL A 17 -27.20 -23.62 22.51
CA VAL A 17 -26.15 -22.79 21.93
C VAL A 17 -25.34 -23.82 21.14
N MET A 18 -25.57 -23.85 19.83
CA MET A 18 -24.77 -24.64 18.91
C MET A 18 -23.33 -24.20 19.18
N ALA A 19 -22.52 -25.06 19.78
CA ALA A 19 -21.12 -24.74 19.99
C ALA A 19 -20.50 -24.62 18.60
N VAL A 20 -20.14 -23.39 18.20
CA VAL A 20 -19.47 -23.13 16.93
C VAL A 20 -18.21 -24.01 16.86
N ASN A 21 -17.95 -24.59 15.70
CA ASN A 21 -16.77 -25.42 15.48
C ASN A 21 -15.50 -24.63 15.86
N GLN A 22 -14.65 -25.21 16.70
CA GLN A 22 -13.44 -24.56 17.18
C GLN A 22 -12.51 -24.14 16.03
N ASP A 23 -12.48 -24.89 14.93
CA ASP A 23 -11.68 -24.59 13.74
C ASP A 23 -12.19 -23.32 13.03
N VAL A 24 -13.52 -23.14 12.98
CA VAL A 24 -14.18 -21.94 12.43
C VAL A 24 -13.81 -20.72 13.27
N VAL A 25 -13.98 -20.80 14.59
CA VAL A 25 -13.64 -19.70 15.50
C VAL A 25 -12.16 -19.36 15.41
N GLN A 26 -11.26 -20.34 15.38
CA GLN A 26 -9.82 -20.12 15.28
C GLN A 26 -9.42 -19.46 13.97
N THR A 27 -9.98 -19.91 12.84
CA THR A 27 -9.67 -19.33 11.53
C THR A 27 -10.12 -17.87 11.45
N ILE A 28 -11.36 -17.59 11.86
CA ILE A 28 -11.90 -16.23 11.83
C ILE A 28 -11.15 -15.33 12.82
N GLU A 29 -10.85 -15.83 14.03
CA GLU A 29 -9.99 -15.11 14.99
C GLU A 29 -8.64 -14.76 14.37
N GLY A 30 -8.00 -15.72 13.69
CA GLY A 30 -6.75 -15.48 12.98
C GLY A 30 -6.88 -14.37 11.94
N VAL A 31 -7.91 -14.43 11.09
CA VAL A 31 -8.13 -13.40 10.05
C VAL A 31 -8.30 -12.02 10.66
N LEU A 32 -9.13 -11.90 11.71
CA LEU A 32 -9.34 -10.63 12.39
C LEU A 32 -8.05 -10.09 13.03
N VAL A 33 -7.25 -10.97 13.66
CA VAL A 33 -5.98 -10.59 14.27
C VAL A 33 -4.95 -10.16 13.24
N GLY A 34 -4.81 -10.91 12.14
CA GLY A 34 -3.87 -10.52 11.07
C GLY A 34 -4.30 -9.23 10.36
N ALA A 35 -5.59 -9.07 10.08
CA ALA A 35 -6.11 -7.90 9.37
C ALA A 35 -6.09 -6.62 10.22
N PHE A 36 -6.50 -6.72 11.49
CA PHE A 36 -6.84 -5.57 12.34
C PHE A 36 -6.07 -5.51 13.67
N ALA A 37 -5.09 -6.39 13.88
CA ALA A 37 -4.29 -6.46 15.11
C ALA A 37 -5.16 -6.51 16.39
N ASP A 38 -4.86 -5.66 17.38
CA ASP A 38 -5.53 -5.65 18.68
C ASP A 38 -7.04 -5.37 18.58
N HIS A 39 -7.49 -4.63 17.56
CA HIS A 39 -8.91 -4.35 17.33
C HIS A 39 -9.65 -5.62 16.87
N GLY A 40 -8.98 -6.52 16.16
CA GLY A 40 -9.53 -7.81 15.75
C GLY A 40 -9.82 -8.75 16.91
N VAL A 41 -8.98 -8.74 17.96
CA VAL A 41 -9.13 -9.60 19.15
C VAL A 41 -10.45 -9.34 19.88
N ALA A 42 -10.87 -8.08 19.96
CA ALA A 42 -12.10 -7.69 20.66
C ALA A 42 -13.37 -8.23 19.99
N ALA A 43 -13.35 -8.41 18.67
CA ALA A 43 -14.48 -8.87 17.88
C ALA A 43 -14.65 -10.40 17.85
N VAL A 44 -13.64 -11.16 18.28
CA VAL A 44 -13.70 -12.65 18.30
C VAL A 44 -14.88 -13.17 19.12
N LYS A 45 -15.21 -12.50 20.23
CA LYS A 45 -16.35 -12.87 21.10
C LYS A 45 -17.71 -12.67 20.44
N CYS A 46 -17.75 -12.00 19.30
CA CYS A 46 -18.97 -11.70 18.55
C CYS A 46 -19.32 -12.79 17.53
N ILE A 47 -18.41 -13.73 17.26
CA ILE A 47 -18.61 -14.80 16.27
C ILE A 47 -19.67 -15.77 16.80
N ASN A 48 -20.84 -15.81 16.15
CA ASN A 48 -21.97 -16.64 16.54
C ASN A 48 -22.28 -17.73 15.51
N ASP A 49 -22.07 -17.40 14.23
CA ASP A 49 -22.00 -18.30 13.10
C ASP A 49 -20.75 -17.90 12.28
N GLY A 50 -20.30 -18.74 11.37
CA GLY A 50 -19.07 -18.47 10.63
C GLY A 50 -18.70 -19.59 9.67
N GLU A 51 -19.56 -20.59 9.52
CA GLU A 51 -19.32 -21.73 8.63
C GLU A 51 -19.11 -21.25 7.20
N SER A 52 -19.92 -20.31 6.70
CA SER A 52 -19.76 -19.78 5.34
C SER A 52 -18.47 -18.98 5.16
N THR A 53 -18.08 -18.19 6.17
CA THR A 53 -16.82 -17.44 6.14
C THR A 53 -15.63 -18.39 6.15
N PHE A 54 -15.70 -19.44 6.96
CA PHE A 54 -14.69 -20.50 6.99
C PHE A 54 -14.59 -21.24 5.65
N GLU A 55 -15.72 -21.60 5.04
CA GLU A 55 -15.75 -22.25 3.72
C GLU A 55 -15.08 -21.38 2.64
N GLU A 56 -15.34 -20.08 2.62
CA GLU A 56 -14.69 -19.15 1.70
C GLU A 56 -13.18 -19.04 1.98
N ILE A 57 -12.74 -19.00 3.24
CA ILE A 57 -11.31 -19.00 3.59
C ILE A 57 -10.64 -20.33 3.18
N GLU A 58 -11.31 -21.47 3.39
CA GLU A 58 -10.81 -22.77 2.98
C GLU A 58 -10.63 -22.84 1.45
N GLU A 59 -11.63 -22.41 0.68
CA GLU A 59 -11.52 -22.35 -0.78
C GLU A 59 -10.45 -21.35 -1.23
N SER A 60 -10.27 -20.24 -0.51
CA SER A 60 -9.15 -19.33 -0.75
C SER A 60 -7.81 -20.04 -0.62
N VAL A 61 -7.57 -20.73 0.50
CA VAL A 61 -6.32 -21.45 0.75
C VAL A 61 -6.10 -22.56 -0.28
N LYS A 62 -7.16 -23.28 -0.67
CA LYS A 62 -7.11 -24.29 -1.74
C LYS A 62 -6.71 -23.70 -3.09
N GLU A 63 -7.23 -22.53 -3.45
CA GLU A 63 -6.83 -21.83 -4.67
C GLU A 63 -5.38 -21.34 -4.57
N LEU A 64 -5.01 -20.67 -3.49
CA LEU A 64 -3.64 -20.19 -3.25
C LEU A 64 -2.60 -21.31 -3.32
N ALA A 65 -2.90 -22.49 -2.79
CA ALA A 65 -2.05 -23.68 -2.83
C ALA A 65 -1.73 -24.17 -4.26
N LYS A 66 -2.60 -23.88 -5.24
CA LYS A 66 -2.38 -24.24 -6.66
C LYS A 66 -1.31 -23.36 -7.31
N GLY A 67 -1.07 -22.17 -6.75
CA GLY A 67 -0.09 -21.20 -7.24
C GLY A 67 -0.42 -20.63 -8.62
N GLY A 68 0.38 -19.65 -9.05
CA GLY A 68 0.16 -18.94 -10.31
C GLY A 68 -0.92 -17.86 -10.23
N VAL A 69 -0.80 -16.85 -11.11
CA VAL A 69 -1.57 -15.59 -11.02
C VAL A 69 -3.09 -15.83 -11.02
N LYS A 70 -3.57 -16.75 -11.86
CA LYS A 70 -5.02 -17.07 -11.93
C LYS A 70 -5.56 -17.56 -10.59
N ASN A 71 -4.84 -18.45 -9.93
CA ASN A 71 -5.28 -19.05 -8.68
C ASN A 71 -5.08 -18.10 -7.49
N ILE A 72 -4.06 -17.23 -7.55
CA ILE A 72 -3.92 -16.11 -6.61
C ILE A 72 -5.14 -15.20 -6.67
N VAL A 73 -5.55 -14.77 -7.88
CA VAL A 73 -6.75 -13.93 -8.06
C VAL A 73 -8.02 -14.66 -7.56
N SER A 74 -8.14 -15.96 -7.83
CA SER A 74 -9.26 -16.76 -7.32
C SER A 74 -9.27 -16.82 -5.79
N GLY A 75 -8.11 -17.04 -5.17
CA GLY A 75 -7.97 -17.05 -3.71
C GLY A 75 -8.32 -15.71 -3.07
N LEU A 76 -7.86 -14.61 -3.66
CA LEU A 76 -8.22 -13.26 -3.21
C LEU A 76 -9.72 -12.97 -3.38
N SER A 77 -10.35 -13.49 -4.43
CA SER A 77 -11.80 -13.36 -4.61
C SER A 77 -12.58 -14.08 -3.50
N HIS A 78 -12.10 -15.24 -3.04
CA HIS A 78 -12.71 -15.96 -1.92
C HIS A 78 -12.51 -15.21 -0.59
N ILE A 79 -11.33 -14.62 -0.37
CA ILE A 79 -11.09 -13.71 0.77
C ILE A 79 -12.07 -12.54 0.75
N GLY A 80 -12.29 -11.91 -0.41
CA GLY A 80 -13.26 -10.82 -0.55
C GLY A 80 -14.68 -11.22 -0.11
N LYS A 81 -15.15 -12.39 -0.54
CA LYS A 81 -16.46 -12.92 -0.13
C LYS A 81 -16.54 -13.21 1.37
N ALA A 82 -15.46 -13.74 1.96
CA ALA A 82 -15.39 -13.94 3.39
C ALA A 82 -15.53 -12.61 4.15
N LEU A 83 -14.83 -11.56 3.69
CA LEU A 83 -14.90 -10.21 4.26
C LEU A 83 -16.26 -9.54 4.08
N GLU A 84 -16.99 -9.83 2.99
CA GLU A 84 -18.36 -9.34 2.78
C GLU A 84 -19.37 -9.93 3.78
N GLN A 85 -19.13 -11.15 4.28
CA GLN A 85 -20.02 -11.84 5.21
C GLN A 85 -19.77 -11.45 6.67
N LEU A 86 -18.52 -11.16 7.03
CA LEU A 86 -18.12 -10.88 8.40
C LEU A 86 -18.90 -9.75 9.09
N PRO A 87 -19.28 -8.63 8.43
CA PRO A 87 -20.06 -7.58 9.08
C PRO A 87 -21.42 -8.02 9.63
N ASP A 88 -22.07 -9.00 8.99
CA ASP A 88 -23.37 -9.51 9.46
C ASP A 88 -23.26 -10.24 10.81
N GLU A 89 -22.08 -10.83 11.12
CA GLU A 89 -21.76 -11.44 12.42
C GLU A 89 -21.60 -10.39 13.53
N PHE A 90 -21.28 -9.15 13.16
CA PHE A 90 -20.88 -8.08 14.08
C PHE A 90 -21.94 -7.01 14.31
N LYS A 91 -23.01 -6.97 13.52
CA LYS A 91 -24.00 -5.88 13.53
C LYS A 91 -24.63 -5.56 14.90
N ASP A 92 -24.70 -6.56 15.78
CA ASP A 92 -25.28 -6.43 17.14
C ASP A 92 -24.19 -6.48 18.24
N CYS A 93 -22.90 -6.38 17.88
CA CYS A 93 -21.78 -6.50 18.82
C CYS A 93 -21.04 -5.18 19.05
N GLU A 94 -21.20 -4.60 20.24
CA GLU A 94 -20.53 -3.35 20.64
C GLU A 94 -18.99 -3.43 20.59
N ALA A 95 -18.41 -4.63 20.69
CA ALA A 95 -16.96 -4.81 20.68
C ALA A 95 -16.33 -4.85 19.28
N ALA A 96 -17.16 -4.90 18.23
CA ALA A 96 -16.71 -4.88 16.85
C ALA A 96 -16.87 -3.49 16.22
N THR A 97 -17.42 -2.50 16.93
CA THR A 97 -17.70 -1.16 16.38
C THR A 97 -16.46 -0.48 15.79
N GLU A 98 -15.28 -0.71 16.37
CA GLU A 98 -14.03 -0.12 15.88
C GLU A 98 -13.60 -0.67 14.50
N ILE A 99 -13.79 -1.97 14.25
CA ILE A 99 -13.41 -2.60 12.98
C ILE A 99 -14.48 -2.44 11.88
N MET A 100 -15.70 -1.98 12.22
CA MET A 100 -16.76 -1.81 11.24
C MET A 100 -16.47 -0.76 10.18
N GLN A 101 -15.73 0.29 10.52
CA GLN A 101 -15.29 1.28 9.55
C GLN A 101 -14.32 0.68 8.53
N ASP A 102 -13.44 -0.21 8.97
CA ASP A 102 -12.52 -0.90 8.06
C ASP A 102 -13.27 -1.83 7.11
N PHE A 103 -14.28 -2.56 7.59
CA PHE A 103 -15.13 -3.38 6.72
C PHE A 103 -15.92 -2.56 5.70
N GLU A 104 -16.46 -1.41 6.09
CA GLU A 104 -17.15 -0.50 5.15
C GLU A 104 -16.20 -0.01 4.06
N TYR A 105 -14.95 0.32 4.44
CA TYR A 105 -13.92 0.70 3.49
C TYR A 105 -13.55 -0.44 2.55
N ILE A 106 -13.24 -1.62 3.09
CA ILE A 106 -12.93 -2.82 2.30
C ILE A 106 -14.07 -3.06 1.30
N ALA A 107 -15.33 -3.04 1.76
CA ALA A 107 -16.50 -3.21 0.91
C ALA A 107 -16.64 -2.10 -0.14
N SER A 108 -16.13 -0.90 0.10
CA SER A 108 -16.11 0.19 -0.88
C SER A 108 -15.11 -0.07 -2.02
N GLU A 109 -13.95 -0.65 -1.73
CA GLU A 109 -12.95 -1.04 -2.74
C GLU A 109 -13.51 -2.10 -3.70
N PHE A 110 -14.30 -3.05 -3.20
CA PHE A 110 -14.98 -4.06 -4.02
C PHE A 110 -16.05 -3.49 -4.96
N LYS A 111 -16.57 -2.28 -4.71
CA LYS A 111 -17.52 -1.62 -5.63
C LYS A 111 -16.84 -1.11 -6.91
N ASN A 112 -15.52 -0.93 -6.88
CA ASN A 112 -14.70 -0.47 -8.00
C ASN A 112 -13.71 -1.57 -8.44
N PRO A 113 -14.17 -2.67 -9.06
CA PRO A 113 -13.34 -3.84 -9.35
C PRO A 113 -12.13 -3.56 -10.26
N LYS A 114 -12.15 -2.48 -11.05
CA LYS A 114 -10.99 -2.06 -11.85
C LYS A 114 -9.91 -1.43 -10.99
N GLU A 115 -10.27 -0.51 -10.11
CA GLU A 115 -9.35 0.15 -9.18
C GLU A 115 -8.78 -0.87 -8.20
N LEU A 116 -9.63 -1.76 -7.67
CA LEU A 116 -9.20 -2.86 -6.81
C LEU A 116 -8.14 -3.75 -7.48
N VAL A 117 -8.29 -4.09 -8.77
CA VAL A 117 -7.28 -4.88 -9.49
C VAL A 117 -5.97 -4.13 -9.67
N VAL A 118 -6.03 -2.82 -9.93
CA VAL A 118 -4.84 -1.97 -10.01
C VAL A 118 -4.15 -1.90 -8.65
N HIS A 119 -4.91 -1.63 -7.59
CA HIS A 119 -4.45 -1.54 -6.20
C HIS A 119 -3.81 -2.85 -5.73
N VAL A 120 -4.51 -3.97 -5.86
CA VAL A 120 -3.98 -5.30 -5.52
C VAL A 120 -2.75 -5.64 -6.36
N GLY A 121 -2.75 -5.29 -7.65
CA GLY A 121 -1.59 -5.48 -8.52
C GLY A 121 -0.37 -4.69 -8.06
N TYR A 122 -0.59 -3.46 -7.61
CA TYR A 122 0.40 -2.58 -7.01
C TYR A 122 0.93 -3.19 -5.69
N GLU A 123 0.08 -3.57 -4.75
CA GLU A 123 0.50 -4.16 -3.47
C GLU A 123 1.27 -5.49 -3.66
N ILE A 124 0.87 -6.33 -4.61
CA ILE A 124 1.60 -7.55 -4.97
C ILE A 124 2.97 -7.24 -5.58
N LEU A 125 3.13 -6.13 -6.31
CA LEU A 125 4.42 -5.72 -6.85
C LEU A 125 5.40 -5.34 -5.73
N TRP A 126 4.94 -4.58 -4.72
CA TRP A 126 5.79 -4.04 -3.66
C TRP A 126 6.00 -5.00 -2.49
N TYR A 127 4.93 -5.66 -2.07
CA TYR A 127 4.94 -6.58 -0.93
C TYR A 127 4.87 -8.04 -1.36
N GLY A 128 5.08 -8.34 -2.64
CA GLY A 128 4.95 -9.68 -3.19
C GLY A 128 5.76 -10.75 -2.46
N ARG A 129 6.91 -10.42 -1.85
CA ARG A 129 7.66 -11.35 -1.00
C ARG A 129 6.92 -11.64 0.31
N SER A 130 6.42 -10.62 0.99
CA SER A 130 5.66 -10.76 2.24
C SER A 130 4.36 -11.51 1.96
N ILE A 131 3.59 -11.06 0.96
CA ILE A 131 2.36 -11.72 0.51
C ILE A 131 2.63 -13.18 0.13
N TYR A 132 3.73 -13.48 -0.59
CA TYR A 132 4.08 -14.86 -0.91
C TYR A 132 4.42 -15.69 0.33
N LYS A 133 5.16 -15.12 1.29
CA LYS A 133 5.46 -15.75 2.57
C LYS A 133 4.16 -16.06 3.32
N ASP A 134 3.22 -15.12 3.36
CA ASP A 134 1.95 -15.30 4.07
C ASP A 134 1.03 -16.29 3.33
N ILE A 135 1.01 -16.30 2.00
CA ILE A 135 0.32 -17.33 1.22
C ILE A 135 0.87 -18.73 1.56
N THR A 136 2.20 -18.89 1.53
CA THR A 136 2.82 -20.19 1.83
C THR A 136 2.63 -20.60 3.29
N GLY A 137 2.65 -19.63 4.22
CA GLY A 137 2.32 -19.82 5.63
C GLY A 137 0.88 -20.26 5.83
N ALA A 138 -0.08 -19.57 5.21
CA ALA A 138 -1.50 -19.90 5.28
C ALA A 138 -1.76 -21.34 4.81
N VAL A 139 -1.20 -21.71 3.65
CA VAL A 139 -1.35 -23.07 3.09
C VAL A 139 -0.75 -24.12 4.02
N ALA A 140 0.47 -23.92 4.52
CA ALA A 140 1.13 -24.87 5.40
C ALA A 140 0.37 -25.02 6.73
N ASN A 141 0.03 -23.91 7.38
CA ASN A 141 -0.69 -23.90 8.64
C ASN A 141 -2.07 -24.56 8.52
N PHE A 142 -2.80 -24.30 7.43
CA PHE A 142 -4.11 -24.90 7.21
C PHE A 142 -4.02 -26.42 7.02
N GLN A 143 -3.02 -26.91 6.28
CA GLN A 143 -2.78 -28.35 6.08
C GLN A 143 -2.35 -29.08 7.37
N GLU A 144 -1.65 -28.38 8.26
CA GLU A 144 -1.24 -28.90 9.56
C GLU A 144 -2.34 -28.82 10.64
N GLY A 145 -3.47 -28.18 10.33
CA GLY A 145 -4.56 -27.93 11.29
C GLY A 145 -4.30 -26.77 12.25
N ASN A 146 -3.28 -25.94 11.99
CA ASN A 146 -2.99 -24.70 12.72
C ASN A 146 -3.91 -23.57 12.22
N PHE A 147 -5.23 -23.75 12.36
CA PHE A 147 -6.25 -22.89 11.74
C PHE A 147 -6.15 -21.42 12.12
N LYS A 148 -5.79 -21.14 13.39
CA LYS A 148 -5.57 -19.75 13.83
C LYS A 148 -4.41 -19.10 13.09
N ASP A 149 -3.26 -19.76 13.01
CA ASP A 149 -2.09 -19.20 12.32
C ASP A 149 -2.34 -19.10 10.81
N ALA A 150 -3.08 -20.05 10.23
CA ALA A 150 -3.54 -19.95 8.85
C ALA A 150 -4.42 -18.72 8.63
N GLY A 151 -5.37 -18.49 9.57
CA GLY A 151 -6.18 -17.29 9.61
C GLY A 151 -5.34 -16.03 9.74
N VAL A 152 -4.32 -16.00 10.61
CA VAL A 152 -3.40 -14.86 10.77
C VAL A 152 -2.71 -14.54 9.44
N ASN A 153 -2.16 -15.55 8.76
CA ASN A 153 -1.54 -15.31 7.46
C ASN A 153 -2.52 -14.80 6.40
N VAL A 154 -3.77 -15.27 6.39
CA VAL A 154 -4.82 -14.71 5.52
C VAL A 154 -5.15 -13.27 5.91
N GLY A 155 -5.25 -13.00 7.20
CA GLY A 155 -5.44 -11.66 7.75
C GLY A 155 -4.31 -10.70 7.37
N ASP A 156 -3.06 -11.13 7.42
CA ASP A 156 -1.89 -10.33 7.04
C ASP A 156 -1.94 -9.96 5.54
N ILE A 157 -2.39 -10.88 4.68
CA ILE A 157 -2.64 -10.59 3.25
C ILE A 157 -3.73 -9.53 3.11
N VAL A 158 -4.84 -9.67 3.84
CA VAL A 158 -5.92 -8.66 3.86
C VAL A 158 -5.39 -7.33 4.37
N HIS A 159 -4.54 -7.35 5.38
CA HIS A 159 -3.92 -6.16 5.94
C HIS A 159 -3.13 -5.42 4.87
N ILE A 160 -2.14 -6.08 4.26
CA ILE A 160 -1.30 -5.49 3.21
C ILE A 160 -2.16 -4.99 2.05
N LEU A 161 -3.10 -5.81 1.59
CA LEU A 161 -3.86 -5.50 0.37
C LEU A 161 -4.96 -4.46 0.58
N LEU A 162 -5.61 -4.36 1.74
CA LEU A 162 -6.89 -3.66 1.87
C LEU A 162 -7.01 -2.80 3.13
N VAL A 163 -6.29 -3.12 4.21
CA VAL A 163 -6.45 -2.46 5.52
C VAL A 163 -5.29 -1.53 5.84
N GLN A 164 -4.09 -1.78 5.32
CA GLN A 164 -2.94 -0.91 5.51
C GLN A 164 -3.25 0.51 5.04
N LYS A 165 -4.12 0.70 4.03
CA LYS A 165 -4.62 2.01 3.60
C LYS A 165 -5.61 2.66 4.58
N THR A 166 -6.40 1.88 5.34
CA THR A 166 -7.35 2.40 6.35
C THR A 166 -6.70 2.69 7.69
N LEU A 167 -5.80 1.81 8.15
CA LEU A 167 -4.98 2.01 9.34
C LEU A 167 -3.92 3.09 9.13
N ASN A 168 -3.59 3.39 7.86
CA ASN A 168 -2.86 4.60 7.45
C ASN A 168 -3.78 5.73 6.96
N ARG A 169 -4.98 5.88 7.51
CA ARG A 169 -5.41 7.25 7.85
C ARG A 169 -4.35 7.74 8.85
N PRO A 170 -3.56 8.78 8.53
CA PRO A 170 -2.18 8.86 8.98
C PRO A 170 -2.04 8.71 10.50
N GLN A 171 -1.40 7.63 10.91
CA GLN A 171 -0.36 7.69 11.91
C GLN A 171 0.96 7.20 11.31
N SER A 172 1.39 7.89 10.26
CA SER A 172 2.77 8.34 10.33
C SER A 172 2.81 9.41 11.42
N ALA A 173 3.83 9.39 12.27
CA ALA A 173 4.22 10.59 12.99
C ALA A 173 4.85 11.62 12.02
N ASN A 174 4.34 11.71 10.79
CA ASN A 174 4.72 12.67 9.78
C ASN A 174 3.52 13.62 9.61
N PRO A 175 3.74 14.93 9.51
CA PRO A 175 2.65 15.86 9.23
C PRO A 175 1.99 15.46 7.90
N ALA A 176 0.72 15.83 7.73
CA ALA A 176 0.05 15.69 6.45
C ALA A 176 0.99 16.22 5.36
N VAL A 177 1.36 15.36 4.40
CA VAL A 177 2.31 15.71 3.36
C VAL A 177 1.76 16.91 2.61
N ASP A 178 2.48 18.03 2.69
CA ASP A 178 2.12 19.25 1.98
C ASP A 178 2.60 19.09 0.54
N VAL A 179 1.65 18.73 -0.32
CA VAL A 179 1.85 18.40 -1.74
C VAL A 179 2.48 19.58 -2.48
N GLU A 180 1.95 20.77 -2.23
CA GLU A 180 2.40 22.00 -2.87
C GLU A 180 3.85 22.26 -2.49
N GLN A 181 4.20 22.16 -1.20
CA GLN A 181 5.58 22.32 -0.75
C GLN A 181 6.52 21.26 -1.34
N LEU A 182 6.11 19.99 -1.34
CA LEU A 182 6.96 18.90 -1.84
C LEU A 182 7.25 19.05 -3.33
N VAL A 183 6.22 19.37 -4.13
CA VAL A 183 6.37 19.56 -5.57
C VAL A 183 7.08 20.88 -5.87
N GLU A 184 6.84 21.94 -5.12
CA GLU A 184 7.60 23.20 -5.20
C GLU A 184 9.09 22.93 -5.01
N GLY A 185 9.46 22.26 -3.92
CA GLY A 185 10.84 21.89 -3.65
C GLY A 185 11.43 21.04 -4.77
N LEU A 186 10.70 20.03 -5.25
CA LEU A 186 11.13 19.16 -6.36
C LEU A 186 11.47 19.98 -7.61
N LEU A 187 10.59 20.89 -7.99
CA LEU A 187 10.76 21.75 -9.16
C LEU A 187 11.95 22.71 -8.98
N ILE A 188 12.10 23.32 -7.81
CA ILE A 188 13.24 24.21 -7.50
C ILE A 188 14.56 23.43 -7.56
N GLY A 189 14.63 22.27 -6.92
CA GLY A 189 15.84 21.46 -6.89
C GLY A 189 16.24 21.00 -8.29
N ALA A 190 15.25 20.60 -9.11
CA ALA A 190 15.46 20.09 -10.46
C ALA A 190 15.80 21.18 -11.47
N PHE A 191 15.05 22.29 -11.46
CA PHE A 191 15.03 23.27 -12.55
C PHE A 191 15.43 24.69 -12.13
N GLY A 192 15.49 24.98 -10.82
CA GLY A 192 15.80 26.30 -10.27
C GLY A 192 14.57 27.10 -9.84
N ASP A 193 14.80 28.29 -9.26
CA ASP A 193 13.76 29.16 -8.70
C ASP A 193 12.71 29.59 -9.73
N GLU A 194 13.05 29.59 -11.02
CA GLU A 194 12.12 29.92 -12.11
C GLU A 194 10.98 28.91 -12.23
N ALA A 195 11.13 27.71 -11.67
CA ALA A 195 10.09 26.68 -11.69
C ALA A 195 9.03 26.86 -10.60
N LYS A 196 9.23 27.77 -9.63
CA LYS A 196 8.25 28.05 -8.56
C LYS A 196 6.88 28.44 -9.09
N SER A 197 6.83 29.19 -10.20
CA SER A 197 5.56 29.64 -10.79
C SER A 197 4.72 28.49 -11.35
N ALA A 198 5.31 27.33 -11.63
CA ALA A 198 4.58 26.16 -12.12
C ALA A 198 3.80 25.42 -11.00
N VAL A 199 4.08 25.71 -9.73
CA VAL A 199 3.35 25.12 -8.59
C VAL A 199 1.92 25.61 -8.55
N GLU A 200 1.66 26.85 -9.00
CA GLU A 200 0.30 27.41 -9.14
C GLU A 200 -0.56 26.62 -10.14
N CYS A 201 0.05 25.74 -10.95
CA CYS A 201 -0.61 24.93 -11.96
C CYS A 201 -1.01 23.53 -11.47
N LEU A 202 -0.65 23.14 -10.24
CA LEU A 202 -0.98 21.82 -9.71
C LEU A 202 -2.44 21.77 -9.29
N GLU A 203 -3.25 20.95 -9.95
CA GLU A 203 -4.66 20.73 -9.58
C GLU A 203 -4.82 19.47 -8.72
N ASP A 204 -4.07 18.41 -9.04
CA ASP A 204 -3.98 17.16 -8.30
C ASP A 204 -2.49 16.72 -8.19
N GLY A 205 -2.11 16.19 -7.03
CA GLY A 205 -0.75 15.72 -6.79
C GLY A 205 -0.68 14.39 -6.05
N GLU A 206 -1.82 13.70 -5.89
CA GLU A 206 -1.87 12.44 -5.15
C GLU A 206 -0.92 11.40 -5.75
N GLU A 207 -0.90 11.23 -7.08
CA GLU A 207 0.00 10.28 -7.75
C GLU A 207 1.48 10.67 -7.60
N ILE A 208 1.79 11.97 -7.66
CA ILE A 208 3.16 12.50 -7.49
C ILE A 208 3.68 12.23 -6.07
N ILE A 209 2.85 12.45 -5.04
CA ILE A 209 3.22 12.16 -3.64
C ILE A 209 3.45 10.67 -3.46
N LEU A 210 2.56 9.84 -3.99
CA LEU A 210 2.67 8.39 -3.85
C LEU A 210 4.00 7.90 -4.42
N ASP A 211 4.39 8.39 -5.59
CA ASP A 211 5.68 8.03 -6.19
C ASP A 211 6.88 8.58 -5.40
N ILE A 212 6.79 9.78 -4.84
CA ILE A 212 7.86 10.32 -3.98
C ILE A 212 7.97 9.53 -2.66
N GLU A 213 6.86 9.15 -2.03
CA GLU A 213 6.86 8.30 -0.83
C GLU A 213 7.49 6.94 -1.10
N LYS A 214 7.17 6.34 -2.26
CA LYS A 214 7.81 5.11 -2.73
C LYS A 214 9.32 5.32 -2.92
N ALA A 215 9.74 6.43 -3.50
CA ALA A 215 11.14 6.77 -3.66
C ALA A 215 11.89 6.90 -2.33
N ILE A 216 11.30 7.60 -1.35
CA ILE A 216 11.87 7.74 0.00
C ILE A 216 12.02 6.38 0.68
N LYS A 217 11.01 5.50 0.59
CA LYS A 217 11.09 4.14 1.16
C LYS A 217 12.17 3.28 0.53
N GLU A 218 12.43 3.43 -0.77
CA GLU A 218 13.56 2.76 -1.41
C GLU A 218 14.89 3.34 -0.93
N PHE A 219 15.00 4.66 -0.84
CA PHE A 219 16.20 5.31 -0.31
C PHE A 219 16.59 4.85 1.09
N GLU A 220 15.61 4.70 1.99
CA GLU A 220 15.80 4.18 3.35
C GLU A 220 16.42 2.78 3.40
N GLN A 221 16.09 1.92 2.43
CA GLN A 221 16.65 0.57 2.33
C GLN A 221 18.12 0.61 1.90
N GLY A 222 18.51 1.66 1.18
CA GLY A 222 19.88 1.98 0.83
C GLY A 222 20.52 1.00 -0.17
N GLY A 223 21.73 1.33 -0.61
CA GLY A 223 22.43 0.54 -1.61
C GLY A 223 21.94 0.79 -3.05
N LEU A 224 22.75 0.38 -4.02
CA LEU A 224 22.58 0.80 -5.41
C LEU A 224 21.25 0.34 -6.03
N THR A 225 20.78 -0.86 -5.69
CA THR A 225 19.51 -1.40 -6.20
C THR A 225 18.33 -0.53 -5.77
N HIS A 226 18.24 -0.22 -4.48
CA HIS A 226 17.15 0.57 -3.93
C HIS A 226 17.25 2.03 -4.36
N ILE A 227 18.46 2.61 -4.43
CA ILE A 227 18.64 3.93 -5.03
C ILE A 227 18.10 3.96 -6.47
N THR A 228 18.42 2.94 -7.29
CA THR A 228 17.93 2.86 -8.67
C THR A 228 16.41 2.73 -8.74
N GLN A 229 15.81 1.97 -7.82
CA GLN A 229 14.36 1.82 -7.73
C GLN A 229 13.68 3.11 -7.26
N GLY A 230 14.25 3.82 -6.29
CA GLY A 230 13.78 5.15 -5.87
C GLY A 230 13.83 6.18 -6.99
N LEU A 231 14.90 6.14 -7.80
CA LEU A 231 15.02 6.98 -9.00
C LEU A 231 14.00 6.65 -10.08
N LYS A 232 13.59 5.37 -10.20
CA LYS A 232 12.51 4.97 -11.11
C LYS A 232 11.21 5.64 -10.70
N PHE A 233 10.87 5.63 -9.41
CA PHE A 233 9.67 6.28 -8.90
C PHE A 233 9.70 7.79 -9.06
N ILE A 234 10.84 8.43 -8.83
CA ILE A 234 10.99 9.86 -9.15
C ILE A 234 10.75 10.10 -10.64
N GLY A 235 11.21 9.20 -11.51
CA GLY A 235 10.90 9.24 -12.94
C GLY A 235 9.41 9.19 -13.25
N GLU A 236 8.68 8.28 -12.59
CA GLU A 236 7.22 8.13 -12.72
C GLU A 236 6.51 9.40 -12.24
N ALA A 237 6.90 9.97 -11.10
CA ALA A 237 6.39 11.26 -10.62
C ALA A 237 6.61 12.41 -11.63
N LEU A 238 7.78 12.45 -12.28
CA LEU A 238 8.10 13.45 -13.29
C LEU A 238 7.33 13.25 -14.62
N GLU A 239 6.82 12.05 -14.91
CA GLU A 239 5.98 11.79 -16.09
C GLU A 239 4.55 12.31 -15.92
N GLU A 240 4.09 12.49 -14.69
CA GLU A 240 2.76 13.02 -14.37
C GLU A 240 2.72 14.56 -14.41
N LEU A 241 3.80 15.23 -14.00
CA LEU A 241 3.87 16.71 -13.95
C LEU A 241 3.49 17.42 -15.28
N PRO A 242 3.91 16.96 -16.48
CA PRO A 242 3.49 17.60 -17.73
C PRO A 242 1.98 17.54 -17.99
N LYS A 243 1.26 16.57 -17.41
CA LYS A 243 -0.20 16.46 -17.54
C LYS A 243 -0.89 17.52 -16.69
N GLU A 244 -0.42 17.73 -15.47
CA GLU A 244 -0.87 18.81 -14.57
C GLU A 244 -0.61 20.18 -15.19
N PHE A 245 0.50 20.34 -15.91
CA PHE A 245 0.90 21.63 -16.46
C PHE A 245 0.32 21.96 -17.83
N ALA A 246 -0.31 20.99 -18.52
CA ALA A 246 -0.63 21.04 -19.95
C ALA A 246 -1.40 22.31 -20.39
N GLU A 247 -2.19 22.90 -19.50
CA GLU A 247 -2.99 24.11 -19.77
C GLU A 247 -2.47 25.38 -19.06
N CYS A 248 -1.29 25.31 -18.42
CA CYS A 248 -0.76 26.39 -17.60
C CYS A 248 0.36 27.21 -18.28
N GLU A 249 0.08 28.49 -18.54
CA GLU A 249 1.06 29.43 -19.11
C GLU A 249 2.29 29.62 -18.21
N ALA A 250 2.14 29.54 -16.88
CA ALA A 250 3.24 29.70 -15.93
C ALA A 250 4.25 28.54 -15.95
N ALA A 251 3.90 27.41 -16.57
CA ALA A 251 4.75 26.24 -16.74
C ALA A 251 5.32 26.11 -18.17
N GLU A 252 5.01 27.04 -19.09
CA GLU A 252 5.40 26.94 -20.51
C GLU A 252 6.92 26.77 -20.69
N GLY A 253 7.71 27.43 -19.82
CA GLY A 253 9.17 27.34 -19.82
C GLY A 253 9.75 25.99 -19.37
N LEU A 254 8.96 25.14 -18.69
CA LEU A 254 9.41 23.85 -18.16
C LEU A 254 9.17 22.68 -19.12
N PHE A 255 8.21 22.79 -20.05
CA PHE A 255 7.88 21.68 -20.96
C PHE A 255 9.06 21.19 -21.78
N GLY A 256 9.96 22.08 -22.19
CA GLY A 256 11.17 21.68 -22.91
C GLY A 256 12.07 20.74 -22.09
N GLU A 257 12.23 21.02 -20.79
CA GLU A 257 13.00 20.19 -19.87
C GLU A 257 12.28 18.85 -19.61
N PHE A 258 10.97 18.87 -19.41
CA PHE A 258 10.17 17.64 -19.25
C PHE A 258 10.18 16.75 -20.48
N GLU A 259 10.02 17.32 -21.69
CA GLU A 259 10.13 16.56 -22.95
C GLU A 259 11.48 15.87 -23.08
N HIS A 260 12.56 16.54 -22.65
CA HIS A 260 13.90 15.97 -22.62
C HIS A 260 14.02 14.83 -21.60
N ILE A 261 13.52 15.01 -20.39
CA ILE A 261 13.49 13.98 -19.36
C ILE A 261 12.71 12.76 -19.86
N VAL A 262 11.47 12.94 -20.32
CA VAL A 262 10.61 11.88 -20.86
C VAL A 262 11.26 11.18 -22.06
N ALA A 263 12.01 11.89 -22.90
CA ALA A 263 12.74 11.29 -24.01
C ALA A 263 13.86 10.34 -23.56
N GLU A 264 14.50 10.59 -22.42
CA GLU A 264 15.51 9.70 -21.84
C GLU A 264 14.89 8.40 -21.34
N PHE A 265 13.68 8.46 -20.75
CA PHE A 265 12.94 7.28 -20.30
C PHE A 265 12.52 6.35 -21.46
N LYS A 266 12.43 6.86 -22.69
CA LYS A 266 12.19 6.02 -23.90
C LYS A 266 13.36 5.09 -24.23
N ASN A 267 14.53 5.28 -23.61
CA ASN A 267 15.69 4.41 -23.81
C ASN A 267 16.27 3.92 -22.46
N PRO A 268 15.59 2.99 -21.78
CA PRO A 268 15.90 2.59 -20.41
C PRO A 268 17.32 2.01 -20.26
N THR A 269 17.88 1.41 -21.31
CA THR A 269 19.26 0.90 -21.28
C THR A 269 20.29 2.03 -21.28
N GLN A 270 20.09 3.06 -22.11
CA GLN A 270 20.99 4.23 -22.12
C GLN A 270 20.83 5.06 -20.84
N LEU A 271 19.60 5.20 -20.36
CA LEU A 271 19.31 5.86 -19.10
C LEU A 271 20.00 5.16 -17.91
N ALA A 272 19.92 3.84 -17.82
CA ALA A 272 20.61 3.07 -16.77
C ALA A 272 22.14 3.24 -16.84
N VAL A 273 22.72 3.26 -18.04
CA VAL A 273 24.16 3.52 -18.23
C VAL A 273 24.51 4.94 -17.79
N HIS A 274 23.65 5.91 -18.08
CA HIS A 274 23.83 7.30 -17.65
C HIS A 274 23.78 7.43 -16.13
N PHE A 275 22.74 6.89 -15.49
CA PHE A 275 22.61 6.89 -14.03
C PHE A 275 23.81 6.21 -13.37
N ALA A 276 24.25 5.06 -13.87
CA ALA A 276 25.44 4.39 -13.33
C ALA A 276 26.70 5.28 -13.43
N LYS A 277 26.84 6.03 -14.52
CA LYS A 277 27.94 6.98 -14.70
C LYS A 277 27.81 8.16 -13.73
N GLU A 278 26.66 8.79 -13.64
CA GLU A 278 26.47 9.95 -12.74
C GLU A 278 26.57 9.55 -11.27
N ILE A 279 26.05 8.38 -10.88
CA ILE A 279 26.25 7.81 -9.54
C ILE A 279 27.75 7.53 -9.29
N LEU A 280 28.53 7.13 -10.29
CA LEU A 280 29.97 6.95 -10.13
C LEU A 280 30.70 8.29 -9.87
N TRP A 281 30.32 9.36 -10.57
CA TRP A 281 30.98 10.68 -10.45
C TRP A 281 30.47 11.52 -9.29
N HIS A 282 29.16 11.48 -9.06
CA HIS A 282 28.42 12.32 -8.11
C HIS A 282 27.85 11.50 -6.93
N GLY A 283 28.20 10.22 -6.80
CA GLY A 283 27.60 9.33 -5.80
C GLY A 283 27.67 9.83 -4.36
N LYS A 284 28.71 10.59 -3.98
CA LYS A 284 28.77 11.22 -2.66
C LYS A 284 27.72 12.31 -2.47
N THR A 285 27.51 13.13 -3.50
CA THR A 285 26.49 14.19 -3.52
C THR A 285 25.11 13.55 -3.54
N ILE A 286 24.85 12.63 -4.47
CA ILE A 286 23.58 11.91 -4.56
C ILE A 286 23.27 11.18 -3.24
N THR A 287 24.23 10.46 -2.64
CA THR A 287 23.99 9.78 -1.34
C THR A 287 23.72 10.76 -0.21
N LYS A 288 24.30 11.96 -0.26
CA LYS A 288 24.03 13.01 0.72
C LYS A 288 22.62 13.56 0.52
N ASP A 289 22.24 13.89 -0.71
CA ASP A 289 20.94 14.45 -1.03
C ASP A 289 19.83 13.42 -0.76
N VAL A 290 20.06 12.14 -1.04
CA VAL A 290 19.17 11.03 -0.63
C VAL A 290 18.93 11.04 0.89
N LYS A 291 20.00 11.13 1.69
CA LYS A 291 19.88 11.16 3.16
C LYS A 291 19.20 12.43 3.68
N ASN A 292 19.44 13.56 3.02
CA ASN A 292 18.80 14.81 3.37
C ASN A 292 17.30 14.75 3.05
N ALA A 293 16.93 14.26 1.86
CA ALA A 293 15.54 14.03 1.47
C ALA A 293 14.82 13.15 2.48
N GLU A 294 15.41 12.01 2.88
CA GLU A 294 14.86 11.16 3.94
C GLU A 294 14.70 11.91 5.27
N THR A 295 15.69 12.72 5.66
CA THR A 295 15.70 13.44 6.94
C THR A 295 14.63 14.52 6.97
N HIS A 296 14.56 15.36 5.93
CA HIS A 296 13.59 16.43 5.79
C HIS A 296 12.18 15.86 5.64
N PHE A 297 12.00 14.81 4.83
CA PHE A 297 10.69 14.18 4.64
C PHE A 297 10.13 13.62 5.95
N LYS A 298 10.97 12.99 6.78
CA LYS A 298 10.60 12.50 8.14
C LYS A 298 10.40 13.61 9.16
N ALA A 299 11.01 14.77 8.94
CA ALA A 299 10.83 15.95 9.78
C ALA A 299 9.57 16.73 9.40
N GLY A 300 8.90 16.38 8.29
CA GLY A 300 7.80 17.16 7.74
C GLY A 300 8.22 18.42 7.00
N GLU A 301 9.50 18.53 6.67
CA GLU A 301 10.10 19.65 5.92
C GLU A 301 9.98 19.33 4.42
N PHE A 302 8.76 19.41 3.88
CA PHE A 302 8.45 18.89 2.55
C PHE A 302 9.09 19.67 1.40
N GLU A 303 9.16 21.00 1.48
CA GLU A 303 9.89 21.81 0.49
C GLU A 303 11.39 21.46 0.47
N PRO A 304 12.12 21.46 1.61
CA PRO A 304 13.50 20.97 1.63
C PRO A 304 13.68 19.54 1.16
N ALA A 305 12.75 18.63 1.49
CA ALA A 305 12.77 17.26 1.01
C ALA A 305 12.62 17.20 -0.52
N GLY A 306 11.70 17.99 -1.06
CA GLY A 306 11.52 18.17 -2.48
C GLY A 306 12.79 18.72 -3.13
N GLU A 307 13.43 19.74 -2.56
CA GLU A 307 14.67 20.33 -3.09
C GLU A 307 15.80 19.31 -3.19
N ASP A 308 15.97 18.46 -2.17
CA ASP A 308 16.99 17.40 -2.21
C ASP A 308 16.67 16.35 -3.30
N ILE A 309 15.40 15.97 -3.46
CA ILE A 309 14.98 15.06 -4.55
C ILE A 309 15.21 15.73 -5.91
N GLY A 310 14.84 17.00 -6.05
CA GLY A 310 15.06 17.79 -7.24
C GLY A 310 16.54 17.91 -7.59
N ALA A 311 17.42 18.08 -6.60
CA ALA A 311 18.86 18.11 -6.82
C ALA A 311 19.39 16.78 -7.40
N ILE A 312 18.83 15.65 -6.96
CA ILE A 312 19.14 14.33 -7.53
C ILE A 312 18.67 14.26 -8.99
N VAL A 313 17.43 14.70 -9.28
CA VAL A 313 16.88 14.80 -10.64
C VAL A 313 17.79 15.66 -11.51
N LYS A 314 18.23 16.80 -11.00
CA LYS A 314 19.10 17.72 -11.72
C LYS A 314 20.40 17.06 -12.17
N ILE A 315 21.10 16.40 -11.24
CA ILE A 315 22.36 15.71 -11.53
C ILE A 315 22.15 14.59 -12.56
N LEU A 316 21.06 13.83 -12.42
CA LEU A 316 20.84 12.61 -13.19
C LEU A 316 20.17 12.83 -14.55
N LEU A 317 19.44 13.93 -14.73
CA LEU A 317 18.53 14.13 -15.86
C LEU A 317 18.69 15.52 -16.50
N VAL A 318 18.83 16.59 -15.72
CA VAL A 318 18.77 17.98 -16.22
C VAL A 318 20.14 18.54 -16.64
N ASP A 319 21.21 18.32 -15.87
CA ASP A 319 22.55 18.85 -16.19
C ASP A 319 23.11 18.30 -17.52
N LYS A 320 22.55 17.18 -18.01
CA LYS A 320 22.76 16.67 -19.37
C LYS A 320 22.16 17.59 -20.44
N VAL A 321 20.96 18.11 -20.23
CA VAL A 321 20.20 18.96 -21.17
C VAL A 321 20.92 20.29 -21.38
N GLY A 322 21.37 20.93 -20.30
CA GLY A 322 22.15 22.17 -20.36
C GLY A 322 23.48 22.04 -21.12
N THR A 323 24.05 20.85 -21.17
CA THR A 323 25.29 20.54 -21.92
C THR A 323 25.00 20.25 -23.40
N PHE A 324 23.82 19.75 -23.74
CA PHE A 324 23.38 19.49 -25.12
C PHE A 324 22.96 20.78 -25.84
N ILE A 325 22.31 21.72 -25.13
CA ILE A 325 21.90 23.03 -25.69
C ILE A 325 23.11 23.95 -25.93
N LYS A 326 24.08 23.98 -25.01
CA LYS A 326 25.32 24.80 -25.17
C LYS A 326 26.25 24.35 -26.28
N ASN A 327 26.11 23.13 -26.79
CA ASN A 327 26.94 22.60 -27.89
C ASN A 327 26.26 22.69 -29.26
N LYS A 328 25.06 23.29 -29.34
CA LYS A 328 24.27 23.42 -30.58
C LYS A 328 24.11 24.88 -31.05
N PHE A 329 24.68 25.83 -30.31
CA PHE A 329 24.84 27.25 -30.64
C PHE A 329 26.28 27.68 -30.34
#